data_AF-A0A938FGK1-F1
#
_entry.id   AF-A0A938FGK1-F1
#
_cell.length_a   1.000
_cell.length_b   1.000
_cell.length_c   1.000
_cell.angle_alpha   90.00
_cell.angle_beta   90.00
_cell.angle_gamma   90.00
#
_symmetry.space_group_name_H-M   'P 1'
#
loop_
_entity.id
_entity.type
_entity.pdbx_description
1 polymer ?
#
loop_
_entity_poly.entity_id
_entity_poly.type
_entity_poly.pdbx_seq_one_letter_code
_entity_poly.pdbx_strand_id
1 'polypeptide(L)'
;MTSLLETSLLEGNRVQEGLKIQTAELSTFLTACVGRINVLPAGEVPLGEAVGCAAGASGLVPAGELVSVATTMELTSRGFTSLRVHPRPRVFVVAVGDEIDAAERAKLLAALLELGGVRVTSLAGMSEESDDALEVLENQLDSIDFVVLSADVESELFIALSQLIDLSVVQLKSEPGGVCAFAELRSPGGRAIPLVVLPTEWRAMAVLSEVLVGPMVRRRGGDHEIYQPIVRARLTSAVTPKMRGSTRDRAFIPGRLHEKKGMWHVEPLATLHAPPIKGLSDSVFATSNCLAVIPAGTKELEKGDVVGVMRLDGRRTGG
;
A
#
# COMPACT_ATOMS: atom_id res chain seq x y z
N MET A 1 -31.01 -8.87 4.05
CA MET A 1 -29.97 -7.86 3.78
C MET A 1 -29.07 -7.85 4.99
N THR A 2 -28.17 -8.80 5.06
CA THR A 2 -27.40 -9.09 6.29
C THR A 2 -26.31 -8.04 6.42
N SER A 3 -26.59 -7.02 7.24
CA SER A 3 -25.60 -6.06 7.76
C SER A 3 -24.47 -6.83 8.45
N LEU A 4 -23.27 -6.23 8.51
CA LEU A 4 -22.13 -6.72 9.31
C LEU A 4 -22.52 -7.04 10.78
N LEU A 5 -23.66 -6.52 11.25
CA LEU A 5 -24.23 -6.74 12.58
C LEU A 5 -25.11 -8.00 12.75
N GLU A 6 -25.55 -8.69 11.69
CA GLU A 6 -26.56 -9.75 11.83
C GLU A 6 -26.02 -11.15 12.20
N THR A 7 -24.73 -11.32 12.52
CA THR A 7 -24.18 -12.66 12.85
C THR A 7 -23.56 -12.81 14.25
N SER A 8 -23.68 -11.85 15.18
CA SER A 8 -23.20 -12.12 16.56
C SER A 8 -23.82 -11.26 17.67
N LEU A 9 -25.13 -10.98 17.62
CA LEU A 9 -25.84 -10.37 18.75
C LEU A 9 -26.61 -11.42 19.55
N LEU A 10 -25.91 -12.41 20.11
CA LEU A 10 -26.39 -13.16 21.27
C LEU A 10 -25.20 -13.48 22.19
N GLU A 11 -25.37 -13.10 23.45
CA GLU A 11 -24.56 -13.40 24.63
C GLU A 11 -23.31 -12.54 24.84
N GLY A 12 -23.51 -11.54 25.72
CA GLY A 12 -22.42 -10.85 26.37
C GLY A 12 -21.57 -11.81 27.20
N ASN A 13 -20.27 -11.75 26.97
CA ASN A 13 -19.28 -12.02 27.99
C ASN A 13 -18.01 -11.24 27.67
N ARG A 14 -17.56 -10.42 28.62
CA ARG A 14 -16.21 -9.85 28.59
C ARG A 14 -15.21 -11.00 28.57
N VAL A 15 -14.40 -11.09 27.52
CA VAL A 15 -13.09 -11.74 27.60
C VAL A 15 -12.09 -10.88 26.81
N GLN A 16 -11.17 -10.24 27.54
CA GLN A 16 -9.86 -9.86 27.02
C GLN A 16 -9.14 -11.17 26.64
N GLU A 17 -9.35 -11.68 25.43
CA GLU A 17 -8.52 -12.74 24.86
C GLU A 17 -7.63 -12.11 23.80
N GLY A 18 -6.33 -12.14 24.07
CA GLY A 18 -5.33 -11.27 23.45
C GLY A 18 -5.28 -11.39 21.94
N LEU A 19 -5.45 -10.25 21.28
CA LEU A 19 -5.14 -10.07 19.87
C LEU A 19 -3.73 -10.64 19.60
N LYS A 20 -3.66 -11.76 18.88
CA LYS A 20 -2.40 -12.45 18.64
C LYS A 20 -1.63 -11.74 17.53
N ILE A 21 -0.80 -10.77 17.93
CA ILE A 21 0.12 -10.09 16.99
C ILE A 21 1.27 -11.05 16.66
N GLN A 22 1.30 -11.54 15.42
CA GLN A 22 2.39 -12.37 14.94
C GLN A 22 3.49 -11.51 14.33
N THR A 23 4.75 -11.94 14.42
CA THR A 23 5.82 -11.24 13.71
C THR A 23 6.02 -11.84 12.33
N ALA A 24 6.03 -11.03 11.28
CA ALA A 24 6.17 -11.50 9.89
C ALA A 24 7.16 -10.67 9.07
N GLU A 25 7.87 -11.33 8.16
CA GLU A 25 8.62 -10.65 7.10
C GLU A 25 7.64 -9.94 6.16
N LEU A 26 7.99 -8.73 5.71
CA LEU A 26 7.17 -7.95 4.78
C LEU A 26 6.78 -8.75 3.52
N SER A 27 7.74 -9.47 2.93
CA SER A 27 7.48 -10.26 1.72
C SER A 27 6.50 -11.40 1.97
N THR A 28 6.57 -12.04 3.13
CA THR A 28 5.68 -13.14 3.51
C THR A 28 4.26 -12.62 3.72
N PHE A 29 4.12 -11.53 4.47
CA PHE A 29 2.82 -10.89 4.71
C PHE A 29 2.19 -10.39 3.42
N LEU A 30 2.95 -9.68 2.59
CA LEU A 30 2.47 -9.17 1.31
C LEU A 30 2.02 -10.32 0.38
N THR A 31 2.81 -11.40 0.28
CA THR A 31 2.45 -12.56 -0.54
C THR A 31 1.14 -13.20 -0.09
N ALA A 32 0.95 -13.36 1.23
CA ALA A 32 -0.28 -13.90 1.80
C ALA A 32 -1.51 -13.00 1.49
N CYS A 33 -1.35 -11.68 1.63
CA CYS A 33 -2.42 -10.72 1.32
C CYS A 33 -2.77 -10.73 -0.16
N VAL A 34 -1.78 -10.62 -1.06
CA VAL A 34 -1.97 -10.65 -2.52
C VAL A 34 -2.66 -11.95 -2.96
N GLY A 35 -2.34 -13.08 -2.33
CA GLY A 35 -2.99 -14.37 -2.59
C GLY A 35 -4.48 -14.41 -2.24
N ARG A 36 -4.93 -13.56 -1.30
CA ARG A 36 -6.34 -13.42 -0.91
C ARG A 36 -7.10 -12.38 -1.75
N ILE A 37 -6.39 -11.51 -2.48
CA ILE A 37 -7.01 -10.45 -3.27
C ILE A 37 -7.46 -10.97 -4.63
N ASN A 38 -8.77 -10.99 -4.83
CA ASN A 38 -9.40 -11.26 -6.12
C ASN A 38 -9.32 -10.04 -7.05
N VAL A 39 -9.13 -10.28 -8.34
CA VAL A 39 -9.16 -9.25 -9.39
C VAL A 39 -10.60 -8.79 -9.59
N LEU A 40 -10.82 -7.49 -9.82
CA LEU A 40 -12.12 -6.94 -10.19
C LEU A 40 -12.61 -7.55 -11.50
N PRO A 41 -13.92 -7.82 -11.67
CA PRO A 41 -14.43 -8.38 -12.92
C PRO A 41 -14.17 -7.43 -14.09
N ALA A 42 -13.72 -7.98 -15.23
CA ALA A 42 -13.49 -7.18 -16.41
C ALA A 42 -14.79 -6.93 -17.19
N GLY A 43 -15.01 -5.68 -17.58
CA GLY A 43 -16.14 -5.23 -18.39
C GLY A 43 -15.68 -4.74 -19.76
N GLU A 44 -16.55 -4.86 -20.76
CA GLU A 44 -16.30 -4.28 -22.09
C GLU A 44 -16.68 -2.80 -22.09
N VAL A 45 -15.74 -1.95 -22.50
CA VAL A 45 -15.91 -0.50 -22.53
C VAL A 45 -15.46 0.07 -23.88
N PRO A 46 -16.00 1.22 -24.32
CA PRO A 46 -15.49 1.93 -25.49
C PRO A 46 -13.98 2.18 -25.36
N LEU A 47 -13.24 2.03 -26.45
CA LEU A 47 -11.77 2.10 -26.41
C LEU A 47 -11.26 3.47 -25.92
N GLY A 48 -11.98 4.56 -26.22
CA GLY A 48 -11.66 5.91 -25.72
C GLY A 48 -11.89 6.11 -24.22
N GLU A 49 -12.61 5.19 -23.57
CA GLU A 49 -12.91 5.21 -22.13
C GLU A 49 -12.16 4.10 -21.37
N ALA A 50 -11.37 3.28 -22.07
CA ALA A 50 -10.67 2.15 -21.52
C ALA A 50 -9.56 2.60 -20.54
N VAL A 51 -9.89 2.59 -19.24
CA VAL A 51 -8.96 2.91 -18.16
C VAL A 51 -8.85 1.73 -17.19
N GLY A 52 -7.64 1.23 -17.00
CA GLY A 52 -7.36 0.07 -16.15
C GLY A 52 -6.45 -0.91 -16.85
N CYS A 53 -6.57 -2.20 -16.51
CA CYS A 53 -5.75 -3.26 -17.10
C CYS A 53 -6.56 -4.02 -18.15
N ALA A 54 -5.99 -4.30 -19.31
CA ALA A 54 -6.65 -5.09 -20.34
C ALA A 54 -6.92 -6.52 -19.84
N ALA A 55 -8.08 -7.08 -20.17
CA ALA A 55 -8.36 -8.51 -19.98
C ALA A 55 -7.79 -9.38 -21.11
N GLY A 56 -6.96 -8.78 -21.98
CA GLY A 56 -6.44 -9.35 -23.21
C GLY A 56 -7.21 -8.90 -24.46
N ALA A 57 -6.52 -8.77 -25.59
CA ALA A 57 -7.14 -8.46 -26.89
C ALA A 57 -6.46 -9.23 -28.03
N SER A 58 -6.98 -10.41 -28.38
CA SER A 58 -6.59 -11.20 -29.56
C SER A 58 -5.07 -11.34 -29.79
N GLY A 59 -4.28 -11.44 -28.71
CA GLY A 59 -2.82 -11.53 -28.76
C GLY A 59 -2.07 -10.22 -29.03
N LEU A 60 -2.78 -9.11 -29.27
CA LEU A 60 -2.22 -7.78 -29.46
C LEU A 60 -1.86 -7.12 -28.14
N VAL A 61 -2.71 -7.32 -27.13
CA VAL A 61 -2.53 -6.77 -25.79
C VAL A 61 -2.56 -7.93 -24.80
N PRO A 62 -1.50 -8.14 -24.01
CA PRO A 62 -1.50 -9.13 -22.94
C PRO A 62 -2.58 -8.85 -21.90
N ALA A 63 -3.11 -9.90 -21.28
CA ALA A 63 -3.94 -9.72 -20.09
C ALA A 63 -3.11 -9.16 -18.93
N GLY A 64 -3.68 -8.21 -18.20
CA GLY A 64 -3.05 -7.51 -17.09
C GLY A 64 -2.14 -6.34 -17.48
N GLU A 65 -1.99 -6.06 -18.78
CA GLU A 65 -1.27 -4.88 -19.27
C GLU A 65 -2.10 -3.62 -18.97
N LEU A 66 -1.45 -2.57 -18.46
CA LEU A 66 -2.12 -1.28 -18.27
C LEU A 66 -2.46 -0.68 -19.64
N VAL A 67 -3.71 -0.24 -19.82
CA VAL A 67 -4.11 0.44 -21.05
C VAL A 67 -3.32 1.75 -21.19
N SER A 68 -2.45 1.79 -22.19
CA SER A 68 -1.57 2.91 -22.50
C SER A 68 -2.00 3.62 -23.79
N VAL A 69 -1.42 4.80 -24.05
CA VAL A 69 -1.64 5.52 -25.32
C VAL A 69 -1.25 4.66 -26.51
N ALA A 70 -0.11 3.96 -26.42
CA ALA A 70 0.36 3.06 -27.47
C ALA A 70 -0.63 1.93 -27.73
N THR A 71 -1.13 1.27 -26.66
CA THR A 71 -2.15 0.23 -26.76
C THR A 71 -3.44 0.73 -27.39
N THR A 72 -3.91 1.91 -26.98
CA THR A 72 -5.12 2.53 -27.55
C THR A 72 -4.94 2.86 -29.04
N MET A 73 -3.81 3.43 -29.43
CA MET A 73 -3.51 3.74 -30.84
C MET A 73 -3.45 2.47 -31.69
N GLU A 74 -2.81 1.43 -31.17
CA GLU A 74 -2.61 0.16 -31.87
C GLU A 74 -3.91 -0.64 -32.04
N LEU A 75 -4.77 -0.62 -31.04
CA LEU A 75 -6.10 -1.22 -31.16
C LEU A 75 -6.98 -0.43 -32.12
N THR A 76 -6.95 0.91 -32.04
CA THR A 76 -7.72 1.78 -32.94
C THR A 76 -7.31 1.59 -34.40
N SER A 77 -6.00 1.50 -34.68
CA SER A 77 -5.47 1.31 -36.04
C SER A 77 -5.93 0.00 -36.69
N ARG A 78 -6.26 -1.01 -35.87
CA ARG A 78 -6.80 -2.30 -36.30
C ARG A 78 -8.33 -2.38 -36.30
N GLY A 79 -9.02 -1.27 -36.02
CA GLY A 79 -10.47 -1.17 -36.07
C GLY A 79 -11.20 -1.66 -34.81
N PHE A 80 -10.51 -1.82 -33.68
CA PHE A 80 -11.19 -2.10 -32.41
C PHE A 80 -11.92 -0.85 -31.92
N THR A 81 -13.18 -1.01 -31.50
CA THR A 81 -14.03 0.07 -30.95
C THR A 81 -14.21 -0.02 -29.44
N SER A 82 -13.93 -1.19 -28.87
CA SER A 82 -14.06 -1.50 -27.45
C SER A 82 -12.89 -2.36 -26.99
N LEU A 83 -12.66 -2.34 -25.67
CA LEU A 83 -11.71 -3.21 -25.01
C LEU A 83 -12.31 -3.72 -23.72
N ARG A 84 -12.09 -5.00 -23.42
CA ARG A 84 -12.44 -5.55 -22.12
C ARG A 84 -11.35 -5.21 -21.11
N VAL A 85 -11.70 -4.50 -20.03
CA VAL A 85 -10.75 -4.03 -19.02
C VAL A 85 -11.18 -4.36 -17.61
N HIS A 86 -10.21 -4.66 -16.75
CA HIS A 86 -10.33 -4.60 -15.30
C HIS A 86 -10.22 -3.13 -14.88
N PRO A 87 -11.22 -2.56 -14.18
CA PRO A 87 -11.20 -1.15 -13.82
C PRO A 87 -10.14 -0.86 -12.76
N ARG A 88 -9.69 0.40 -12.67
CA ARG A 88 -8.88 0.87 -11.54
C ARG A 88 -9.70 0.77 -10.24
N PRO A 89 -9.20 0.08 -9.20
CA PRO A 89 -9.93 -0.06 -7.93
C PRO A 89 -10.23 1.30 -7.31
N ARG A 90 -11.46 1.48 -6.82
CA ARG A 90 -11.88 2.65 -6.05
C ARG A 90 -11.47 2.45 -4.59
N VAL A 91 -10.59 3.30 -4.08
CA VAL A 91 -10.02 3.15 -2.74
C VAL A 91 -10.67 4.13 -1.76
N PHE A 92 -11.11 3.60 -0.62
CA PHE A 92 -11.49 4.40 0.54
C PHE A 92 -10.31 4.52 1.49
N VAL A 93 -9.97 5.74 1.89
CA VAL A 93 -8.93 6.01 2.88
C VAL A 93 -9.54 6.44 4.20
N VAL A 94 -9.23 5.74 5.27
CA VAL A 94 -9.71 6.07 6.62
C VAL A 94 -8.51 6.29 7.53
N ALA A 95 -8.55 7.31 8.37
CA ALA A 95 -7.63 7.45 9.48
C ALA A 95 -8.41 7.66 10.78
N VAL A 96 -7.93 7.05 11.86
CA VAL A 96 -8.52 7.14 13.20
C VAL A 96 -7.48 7.72 14.16
N GLY A 97 -7.87 8.67 15.00
CA GLY A 97 -7.01 9.37 15.96
C GLY A 97 -7.71 10.61 16.52
N ASP A 98 -6.96 11.58 17.05
CA ASP A 98 -7.49 12.93 17.27
C ASP A 98 -8.11 13.47 15.95
N GLU A 99 -9.31 14.02 15.99
CA GLU A 99 -10.10 14.32 14.78
C GLU A 99 -9.32 15.15 13.74
N ILE A 100 -8.58 16.17 14.19
CA ILE A 100 -7.81 17.05 13.30
C ILE A 100 -6.61 16.29 12.71
N ASP A 101 -5.88 15.56 13.55
CA ASP A 101 -4.73 14.76 13.12
C ASP A 101 -5.15 13.61 12.18
N ALA A 102 -6.27 12.95 12.47
CA ALA A 102 -6.86 11.92 11.63
C ALA A 102 -7.25 12.47 10.26
N ALA A 103 -7.91 13.63 10.20
CA ALA A 103 -8.27 14.26 8.94
C ALA A 103 -7.03 14.58 8.08
N GLU A 104 -5.98 15.14 8.68
CA GLU A 104 -4.72 15.45 7.97
C GLU A 104 -3.97 14.18 7.55
N ARG A 105 -3.95 13.14 8.38
CA ARG A 105 -3.34 11.85 8.05
C ARG A 105 -4.08 11.14 6.92
N ALA A 106 -5.41 11.17 6.90
CA ALA A 106 -6.20 10.64 5.79
C ALA A 106 -5.89 11.36 4.47
N LYS A 107 -5.77 12.69 4.49
CA LYS A 107 -5.37 13.49 3.32
C LYS A 107 -3.96 13.15 2.85
N LEU A 108 -3.00 13.05 3.78
CA LEU A 108 -1.62 12.67 3.46
C LEU A 108 -1.56 11.28 2.82
N LEU A 109 -2.23 10.29 3.42
CA LEU A 109 -2.26 8.92 2.91
C LEU A 109 -2.94 8.85 1.53
N ALA A 110 -4.04 9.58 1.34
CA ALA A 110 -4.69 9.69 0.05
C ALA A 110 -3.74 10.27 -1.01
N ALA A 111 -3.05 11.37 -0.71
CA ALA A 111 -2.10 11.99 -1.62
C ALA A 111 -0.94 11.06 -1.98
N LEU A 112 -0.39 10.32 -1.01
CA LEU A 112 0.67 9.34 -1.26
C LEU A 112 0.19 8.23 -2.20
N LEU A 113 -1.01 7.68 -1.95
CA LEU A 113 -1.61 6.65 -2.80
C LEU A 113 -1.87 7.17 -4.23
N GLU A 114 -2.43 8.37 -4.38
CA GLU A 114 -2.68 8.98 -5.68
C GLU A 114 -1.40 9.25 -6.47
N LEU A 115 -0.34 9.72 -5.80
CA LEU A 115 0.98 9.87 -6.41
C LEU A 115 1.56 8.52 -6.88
N GLY A 116 1.26 7.45 -6.15
CA GLY A 116 1.56 6.06 -6.52
C GLY A 116 0.64 5.44 -7.60
N GLY A 117 -0.31 6.21 -8.13
CA GLY A 117 -1.22 5.81 -9.21
C GLY A 117 -2.50 5.10 -8.75
N VAL A 118 -2.80 5.12 -7.45
CA VAL A 118 -4.04 4.59 -6.88
C VAL A 118 -5.18 5.58 -7.05
N ARG A 119 -6.38 5.10 -7.36
CA ARG A 119 -7.58 5.94 -7.46
C ARG A 119 -8.28 6.00 -6.11
N VAL A 120 -8.02 7.06 -5.34
CA VAL A 120 -8.77 7.36 -4.12
C VAL A 120 -10.11 8.00 -4.50
N THR A 121 -11.22 7.49 -3.98
CA THR A 121 -12.57 8.00 -4.30
C THR A 121 -13.29 8.61 -3.12
N SER A 122 -12.88 8.25 -1.91
CA SER A 122 -13.42 8.78 -0.67
C SER A 122 -12.33 8.76 0.40
N LEU A 123 -12.45 9.66 1.37
CA LEU A 123 -11.59 9.67 2.55
C LEU A 123 -12.36 10.12 3.79
N ALA A 124 -11.96 9.62 4.97
CA ALA A 124 -12.53 10.00 6.26
C ALA A 124 -11.43 10.08 7.33
N GLY A 125 -11.46 11.15 8.13
CA GLY A 125 -10.76 11.22 9.42
C GLY A 125 -11.78 11.04 10.54
N MET A 126 -11.50 10.19 11.51
CA MET A 126 -12.42 9.82 12.59
C MET A 126 -11.76 10.00 13.95
N SER A 127 -12.53 10.48 14.93
CA SER A 127 -12.10 10.46 16.35
C SER A 127 -11.93 9.01 16.82
N GLU A 128 -11.06 8.79 17.80
CA GLU A 128 -10.91 7.47 18.44
C GLU A 128 -12.19 7.04 19.16
N GLU A 129 -12.94 7.99 19.73
CA GLU A 129 -14.21 7.78 20.46
C GLU A 129 -15.44 7.86 19.55
N SER A 130 -15.26 7.73 18.23
CA SER A 130 -16.39 7.82 17.29
C SER A 130 -17.21 6.53 17.32
N ASP A 131 -18.38 6.60 17.97
CA ASP A 131 -19.37 5.50 18.00
C ASP A 131 -19.82 5.05 16.59
N ASP A 132 -19.75 5.95 15.61
CA ASP A 132 -20.24 5.73 14.23
C ASP A 132 -19.15 5.27 13.25
N ALA A 133 -17.91 5.00 13.72
CA ALA A 133 -16.78 4.68 12.84
C ALA A 133 -17.02 3.45 11.94
N LEU A 134 -17.68 2.41 12.49
CA LEU A 134 -18.11 1.25 11.72
C LEU A 134 -19.20 1.61 10.70
N GLU A 135 -20.17 2.43 11.09
CA GLU A 135 -21.25 2.85 10.18
C GLU A 135 -20.69 3.61 8.97
N VAL A 136 -19.72 4.50 9.19
CA VAL A 136 -19.07 5.22 8.09
C VAL A 136 -18.35 4.25 7.15
N LEU A 137 -17.69 3.22 7.67
CA LEU A 137 -17.07 2.18 6.85
C LEU A 137 -18.11 1.39 6.05
N GLU A 138 -19.19 0.96 6.68
CA GLU A 138 -20.29 0.21 6.08
C GLU A 138 -20.96 0.96 4.94
N ASN A 139 -21.24 2.24 5.15
CA ASN A 139 -21.90 3.12 4.17
C ASN A 139 -21.10 3.28 2.87
N GLN A 140 -19.80 3.00 2.88
CA GLN A 140 -18.95 3.10 1.70
C GLN A 140 -18.85 1.80 0.90
N LEU A 141 -19.15 0.63 1.49
CA LEU A 141 -18.78 -0.69 0.94
C LEU A 141 -19.33 -0.96 -0.46
N ASP A 142 -20.52 -0.45 -0.81
CA ASP A 142 -21.07 -0.65 -2.15
C ASP A 142 -20.36 0.16 -3.25
N SER A 143 -19.71 1.26 -2.86
CA SER A 143 -19.10 2.23 -3.79
C SER A 143 -17.59 2.08 -3.95
N ILE A 144 -16.95 1.18 -3.18
CA ILE A 144 -15.49 1.03 -3.14
C ILE A 144 -15.06 -0.39 -3.41
N ASP A 145 -13.78 -0.58 -3.75
CA ASP A 145 -13.19 -1.87 -4.11
C ASP A 145 -12.03 -2.29 -3.20
N PHE A 146 -11.57 -1.40 -2.32
CA PHE A 146 -10.45 -1.58 -1.40
C PHE A 146 -10.52 -0.51 -0.28
N VAL A 147 -10.13 -0.86 0.94
CA VAL A 147 -10.03 0.07 2.08
C VAL A 147 -8.59 0.12 2.59
N VAL A 148 -8.08 1.33 2.81
CA VAL A 148 -6.82 1.58 3.50
C VAL A 148 -7.14 2.33 4.78
N LEU A 149 -6.94 1.69 5.92
CA LEU A 149 -7.15 2.25 7.25
C LEU A 149 -5.79 2.58 7.88
N SER A 150 -5.65 3.76 8.49
CA SER A 150 -4.54 4.08 9.39
C SER A 150 -5.08 4.27 10.80
N ALA A 151 -4.77 3.34 11.69
CA ALA A 151 -5.31 3.32 13.05
C ALA A 151 -4.31 2.67 14.00
N ASP A 152 -4.35 3.07 15.27
CA ASP A 152 -3.65 2.35 16.33
C ASP A 152 -4.38 1.02 16.63
N VAL A 153 -3.63 0.03 17.10
CA VAL A 153 -4.19 -1.26 17.54
C VAL A 153 -5.09 -1.10 18.77
N GLU A 154 -4.90 -0.01 19.52
CA GLU A 154 -5.71 0.33 20.69
C GLU A 154 -6.97 1.15 20.33
N SER A 155 -7.11 1.62 19.08
CA SER A 155 -8.30 2.39 18.67
C SER A 155 -9.57 1.55 18.71
N GLU A 156 -10.70 2.17 19.09
CA GLU A 156 -11.98 1.48 19.22
C GLU A 156 -12.41 0.82 17.91
N LEU A 157 -12.21 1.50 16.76
CA LEU A 157 -12.49 0.91 15.44
C LEU A 157 -11.64 -0.33 15.17
N PHE A 158 -10.33 -0.30 15.48
CA PHE A 158 -9.47 -1.47 15.27
C PHE A 158 -9.90 -2.64 16.14
N ILE A 159 -10.19 -2.38 17.42
CA ILE A 159 -10.67 -3.39 18.35
C ILE A 159 -12.01 -3.98 17.86
N ALA A 160 -12.97 -3.15 17.47
CA ALA A 160 -14.25 -3.58 16.96
C ALA A 160 -14.10 -4.43 15.69
N LEU A 161 -13.27 -4.01 14.74
CA LEU A 161 -12.94 -4.82 13.55
C LEU A 161 -12.32 -6.16 13.93
N SER A 162 -11.38 -6.19 14.88
CA SER A 162 -10.75 -7.45 15.32
C SER A 162 -11.71 -8.45 15.96
N GLN A 163 -12.86 -7.98 16.47
CA GLN A 163 -13.91 -8.80 17.05
C GLN A 163 -14.96 -9.25 16.02
N LEU A 164 -15.20 -8.45 14.98
CA LEU A 164 -16.24 -8.68 13.97
C LEU A 164 -15.75 -9.50 12.77
N ILE A 165 -14.46 -9.41 12.43
CA ILE A 165 -13.90 -10.03 11.22
C ILE A 165 -12.56 -10.74 11.50
N ASP A 166 -12.22 -11.72 10.66
CA ASP A 166 -10.92 -12.40 10.70
C ASP A 166 -9.78 -11.47 10.24
N LEU A 167 -9.21 -10.77 11.21
CA LEU A 167 -8.16 -9.79 11.03
C LEU A 167 -6.78 -10.43 11.20
N SER A 168 -6.02 -10.55 10.11
CA SER A 168 -4.64 -11.05 10.14
C SER A 168 -3.68 -9.94 10.58
N VAL A 169 -3.40 -9.88 11.88
CA VAL A 169 -2.54 -8.84 12.48
C VAL A 169 -1.09 -9.29 12.58
N VAL A 170 -0.18 -8.45 12.08
CA VAL A 170 1.27 -8.72 12.10
C VAL A 170 2.08 -7.52 12.55
N GLN A 171 3.10 -7.75 13.37
CA GLN A 171 4.23 -6.84 13.52
C GLN A 171 5.20 -7.09 12.36
N LEU A 172 5.34 -6.11 11.47
CA LEU A 172 6.23 -6.22 10.32
C LEU A 172 7.69 -6.09 10.73
N LYS A 173 8.52 -7.02 10.22
CA LYS A 173 9.99 -6.96 10.28
C LYS A 173 10.54 -6.06 9.19
N SER A 174 10.21 -4.77 9.28
CA SER A 174 10.77 -3.75 8.40
C SER A 174 11.12 -2.48 9.15
N GLU A 175 11.99 -1.66 8.56
CA GLU A 175 12.33 -0.33 9.06
C GLU A 175 12.19 0.70 7.91
N PRO A 176 11.27 1.68 8.01
CA PRO A 176 10.23 1.74 9.03
C PRO A 176 9.26 0.55 8.90
N GLY A 177 8.61 0.21 10.01
CA GLY A 177 7.64 -0.88 10.11
C GLY A 177 6.58 -0.52 11.13
N GLY A 178 5.89 -1.53 11.65
CA GLY A 178 4.80 -1.32 12.59
C GLY A 178 3.86 -2.50 12.60
N VAL A 179 2.81 -2.39 13.41
CA VAL A 179 1.69 -3.31 13.32
C VAL A 179 0.89 -2.98 12.08
N CYS A 180 0.61 -3.99 11.28
CA CYS A 180 -0.29 -3.93 10.14
C CYS A 180 -1.32 -5.02 10.26
N ALA A 181 -2.44 -4.85 9.58
CA ALA A 181 -3.45 -5.89 9.53
C ALA A 181 -4.05 -6.03 8.13
N PHE A 182 -4.60 -7.20 7.85
CA PHE A 182 -5.32 -7.47 6.62
C PHE A 182 -6.59 -8.28 6.90
N ALA A 183 -7.69 -7.91 6.26
CA ALA A 183 -8.92 -8.68 6.22
C ALA A 183 -9.63 -8.54 4.87
N GLU A 184 -10.68 -9.32 4.69
CA GLU A 184 -11.62 -9.19 3.59
C GLU A 184 -13.00 -8.87 4.17
N LEU A 185 -13.48 -7.65 3.91
CA LEU A 185 -14.83 -7.22 4.21
C LEU A 185 -15.79 -7.79 3.17
N ARG A 186 -17.09 -7.81 3.50
CA ARG A 186 -18.18 -8.16 2.59
C ARG A 186 -19.06 -6.95 2.38
N SER A 187 -19.25 -6.54 1.12
CA SER A 187 -20.28 -5.56 0.80
C SER A 187 -21.68 -6.16 1.01
N PRO A 188 -22.73 -5.34 1.16
CA PRO A 188 -24.12 -5.81 1.18
C PRO A 188 -24.49 -6.73 0.00
N GLY A 189 -23.94 -6.45 -1.18
CA GLY A 189 -24.04 -7.30 -2.37
C GLY A 189 -23.14 -8.56 -2.39
N GLY A 190 -22.48 -8.91 -1.29
CA GLY A 190 -21.63 -10.09 -1.14
C GLY A 190 -20.21 -9.97 -1.73
N ARG A 191 -19.82 -8.80 -2.23
CA ARG A 191 -18.51 -8.60 -2.85
C ARG A 191 -17.41 -8.54 -1.79
N ALA A 192 -16.34 -9.30 -2.01
CA ALA A 192 -15.10 -9.22 -1.24
C ALA A 192 -14.44 -7.83 -1.39
N ILE A 193 -14.13 -7.16 -0.30
CA ILE A 193 -13.44 -5.87 -0.27
C ILE A 193 -12.22 -6.00 0.65
N PRO A 194 -10.99 -5.98 0.10
CA PRO A 194 -9.80 -6.04 0.94
C PRO A 194 -9.70 -4.79 1.83
N LEU A 195 -9.37 -5.03 3.10
CA LEU A 195 -9.05 -4.00 4.09
C LEU A 195 -7.59 -4.22 4.51
N VAL A 196 -6.77 -3.18 4.38
CA VAL A 196 -5.43 -3.14 4.96
C VAL A 196 -5.37 -2.06 6.03
N VAL A 197 -4.78 -2.39 7.17
CA VAL A 197 -4.51 -1.45 8.25
C VAL A 197 -3.02 -1.14 8.28
N LEU A 198 -2.69 0.14 8.24
CA LEU A 198 -1.36 0.71 8.34
C LEU A 198 -1.15 1.36 9.72
N PRO A 199 0.10 1.45 10.20
CA PRO A 199 0.43 2.19 11.40
C PRO A 199 0.13 3.70 11.25
N THR A 200 0.01 4.39 12.38
CA THR A 200 -0.25 5.84 12.47
C THR A 200 1.02 6.69 12.26
N GLU A 201 2.21 6.12 12.47
CA GLU A 201 3.48 6.81 12.26
C GLU A 201 3.69 7.11 10.77
N TRP A 202 3.84 8.39 10.43
CA TRP A 202 3.77 8.84 9.04
C TRP A 202 4.87 8.29 8.12
N ARG A 203 6.09 8.05 8.62
CA ARG A 203 7.18 7.51 7.79
C ARG A 203 6.92 6.05 7.44
N ALA A 204 6.50 5.25 8.42
CA ALA A 204 6.06 3.88 8.22
C ALA A 204 4.87 3.82 7.27
N MET A 205 3.85 4.65 7.50
CA MET A 205 2.69 4.76 6.61
C MET A 205 3.10 5.09 5.17
N ALA A 206 3.98 6.07 4.95
CA ALA A 206 4.43 6.48 3.61
C ALA A 206 5.26 5.42 2.88
N VAL A 207 6.09 4.67 3.60
CA VAL A 207 6.82 3.54 2.98
C VAL A 207 5.86 2.39 2.69
N LEU A 208 4.98 2.05 3.63
CA LEU A 208 4.04 0.93 3.49
C LEU A 208 2.93 1.21 2.47
N SER A 209 2.52 2.45 2.23
CA SER A 209 1.61 2.77 1.12
C SER A 209 2.22 2.36 -0.23
N GLU A 210 3.53 2.51 -0.39
CA GLU A 210 4.24 2.10 -1.61
C GLU A 210 4.57 0.61 -1.66
N VAL A 211 5.14 0.06 -0.58
CA VAL A 211 5.69 -1.31 -0.61
C VAL A 211 4.67 -2.40 -0.26
N LEU A 212 3.56 -2.03 0.36
CA LEU A 212 2.51 -2.95 0.82
C LEU A 212 1.18 -2.69 0.10
N VAL A 213 0.64 -1.47 0.17
CA VAL A 213 -0.69 -1.15 -0.39
C VAL A 213 -0.68 -1.11 -1.92
N GLY A 214 0.31 -0.45 -2.52
CA GLY A 214 0.43 -0.34 -3.98
C GLY A 214 0.30 -1.69 -4.70
N PRO A 215 1.09 -2.72 -4.34
CA PRO A 215 0.97 -4.06 -4.94
C PRO A 215 -0.39 -4.72 -4.72
N MET A 216 -1.02 -4.54 -3.56
CA MET A 216 -2.36 -5.08 -3.27
C MET A 216 -3.44 -4.43 -4.14
N VAL A 217 -3.38 -3.11 -4.34
CA VAL A 217 -4.30 -2.38 -5.21
C VAL A 217 -4.07 -2.73 -6.68
N ARG A 218 -2.81 -2.81 -7.13
CA ARG A 218 -2.48 -3.26 -8.50
C ARG A 218 -3.01 -4.67 -8.77
N ARG A 219 -2.84 -5.60 -7.81
CA ARG A 219 -3.43 -6.94 -7.86
C ARG A 219 -4.94 -6.89 -8.00
N ARG A 220 -5.63 -6.07 -7.19
CA ARG A 220 -7.08 -5.88 -7.26
C ARG A 220 -7.54 -5.35 -8.62
N GLY A 221 -6.76 -4.48 -9.24
CA GLY A 221 -6.98 -3.92 -10.58
C GLY A 221 -6.57 -4.82 -11.74
N GLY A 222 -6.04 -6.02 -11.48
CA GLY A 222 -5.69 -7.00 -12.51
C GLY A 222 -4.34 -6.75 -13.18
N ASP A 223 -3.50 -5.88 -12.63
CA ASP A 223 -2.15 -5.63 -13.14
C ASP A 223 -1.29 -6.91 -13.01
N HIS A 224 -0.59 -7.27 -14.08
CA HIS A 224 0.31 -8.41 -14.08
C HIS A 224 1.66 -8.13 -13.38
N GLU A 225 2.03 -6.87 -13.24
CA GLU A 225 3.28 -6.40 -12.65
C GLU A 225 2.97 -5.58 -11.38
N ILE A 226 2.56 -6.29 -10.34
CA ILE A 226 2.09 -5.65 -9.10
C ILE A 226 3.20 -5.02 -8.25
N TYR A 227 4.43 -5.52 -8.37
CA TYR A 227 5.57 -5.03 -7.59
C TYR A 227 6.24 -3.84 -8.27
N GLN A 228 6.67 -2.87 -7.47
CA GLN A 228 7.49 -1.76 -7.96
C GLN A 228 8.82 -2.29 -8.54
N PRO A 229 9.27 -1.77 -9.70
CA PRO A 229 10.58 -2.11 -10.25
C PRO A 229 11.73 -1.76 -9.30
N ILE A 230 12.67 -2.68 -9.16
CA ILE A 230 13.92 -2.49 -8.39
C ILE A 230 15.07 -2.21 -9.36
N VAL A 231 15.74 -1.08 -9.17
CA VAL A 231 16.98 -0.74 -9.87
C VAL A 231 18.17 -1.15 -9.01
N ARG A 232 19.23 -1.68 -9.62
CA ARG A 232 20.49 -1.95 -8.90
C ARG A 232 21.37 -0.71 -8.92
N ALA A 233 21.79 -0.22 -7.76
CA ALA A 233 22.64 0.96 -7.64
C ALA A 233 23.82 0.73 -6.70
N ARG A 234 24.95 1.39 -6.99
CA ARG A 234 26.12 1.38 -6.11
C ARG A 234 25.99 2.43 -5.02
N LEU A 235 26.28 2.06 -3.78
CA LEU A 235 26.32 2.99 -2.65
C LEU A 235 27.46 4.02 -2.81
N THR A 236 27.17 5.30 -2.59
CA THR A 236 28.19 6.36 -2.59
C THR A 236 28.89 6.53 -1.24
N SER A 237 28.30 6.01 -0.17
CA SER A 237 28.81 5.99 1.20
C SER A 237 28.42 4.68 1.91
N ALA A 238 29.16 4.30 2.95
CA ALA A 238 28.83 3.13 3.76
C ALA A 238 27.50 3.33 4.52
N VAL A 239 26.79 2.24 4.75
CA VAL A 239 25.54 2.21 5.50
C VAL A 239 25.67 1.21 6.63
N THR A 240 25.48 1.68 7.86
CA THR A 240 25.25 0.83 9.01
C THR A 240 23.78 0.94 9.38
N PRO A 241 22.93 -0.05 9.06
CA PRO A 241 21.54 -0.05 9.46
C PRO A 241 21.50 -0.18 10.98
N LYS A 242 21.47 0.95 11.69
CA LYS A 242 21.07 0.93 13.08
C LYS A 242 19.55 0.87 13.03
N MET A 243 18.95 -0.28 13.36
CA MET A 243 17.50 -0.51 13.29
C MET A 243 16.93 -0.28 14.69
N ARG A 244 15.67 0.19 14.83
CA ARG A 244 15.06 0.32 16.17
C ARG A 244 14.77 -1.07 16.79
N GLY A 245 15.04 -2.15 16.04
CA GLY A 245 15.03 -3.54 16.45
C GLY A 245 16.32 -4.31 16.12
N SER A 246 16.16 -5.64 16.03
CA SER A 246 17.23 -6.59 15.69
C SER A 246 17.79 -6.31 14.29
N THR A 247 19.05 -6.67 14.02
CA THR A 247 19.67 -6.71 12.68
C THR A 247 18.96 -7.64 11.67
N ARG A 248 17.75 -8.10 11.96
CA ARG A 248 16.98 -9.14 11.25
C ARG A 248 15.85 -8.57 10.39
N ASP A 249 15.66 -7.25 10.36
CA ASP A 249 14.54 -6.63 9.66
C ASP A 249 15.00 -6.07 8.30
N ARG A 250 14.09 -5.98 7.32
CA ARG A 250 14.38 -5.34 6.02
C ARG A 250 14.28 -3.82 6.15
N ALA A 251 15.27 -3.06 5.70
CA ALA A 251 15.24 -1.61 5.80
C ALA A 251 14.93 -0.92 4.45
N PHE A 252 14.21 0.19 4.51
CA PHE A 252 13.93 1.10 3.39
C PHE A 252 14.50 2.46 3.74
N ILE A 253 15.66 2.78 3.16
CA ILE A 253 16.41 3.99 3.49
C ILE A 253 16.18 5.05 2.41
N PRO A 254 15.63 6.23 2.75
CA PRO A 254 15.51 7.33 1.80
C PRO A 254 16.87 7.71 1.21
N GLY A 255 16.90 7.89 -0.11
CA GLY A 255 18.14 8.16 -0.83
C GLY A 255 17.94 9.03 -2.06
N ARG A 256 19.08 9.48 -2.60
CA ARG A 256 19.18 10.17 -3.89
C ARG A 256 19.83 9.26 -4.92
N LEU A 257 18.99 8.70 -5.79
CA LEU A 257 19.40 7.95 -6.96
C LEU A 257 19.81 8.92 -8.07
N HIS A 258 20.98 8.69 -8.65
CA HIS A 258 21.47 9.42 -9.82
C HIS A 258 22.27 8.50 -10.73
N GLU A 259 22.27 8.80 -12.01
CA GLU A 259 23.05 8.07 -13.00
C GLU A 259 24.40 8.76 -13.24
N LYS A 260 25.48 7.98 -13.26
CA LYS A 260 26.82 8.47 -13.59
C LYS A 260 27.53 7.46 -14.49
N LYS A 261 27.86 7.89 -15.72
CA LYS A 261 28.54 7.06 -16.74
C LYS A 261 27.82 5.73 -17.01
N GLY A 262 26.49 5.75 -17.18
CA GLY A 262 25.70 4.53 -17.45
C GLY A 262 25.47 3.63 -16.23
N MET A 263 25.86 4.06 -15.02
CA MET A 263 25.69 3.28 -13.79
C MET A 263 24.91 4.07 -12.75
N TRP A 264 23.91 3.41 -12.16
CA TRP A 264 23.15 3.94 -11.05
C TRP A 264 23.97 3.98 -9.77
N HIS A 265 23.91 5.12 -9.10
CA HIS A 265 24.50 5.35 -7.79
C HIS A 265 23.42 5.88 -6.86
N VAL A 266 23.44 5.42 -5.61
CA VAL A 266 22.51 5.87 -4.58
C VAL A 266 23.29 6.46 -3.42
N GLU A 267 22.95 7.69 -3.07
CA GLU A 267 23.37 8.38 -1.86
C GLU A 267 22.30 8.17 -0.79
N PRO A 268 22.57 7.40 0.27
CA PRO A 268 21.67 7.29 1.42
C PRO A 268 21.60 8.66 2.14
N LEU A 269 20.40 9.21 2.31
CA LEU A 269 20.21 10.57 2.86
C LEU A 269 19.96 10.58 4.37
N ALA A 270 19.51 9.46 4.92
CA ALA A 270 19.44 9.25 6.36
C ALA A 270 20.16 7.96 6.72
N THR A 271 21.03 8.02 7.74
CA THR A 271 21.29 6.82 8.54
C THR A 271 20.10 6.64 9.47
N LEU A 272 19.55 5.43 9.54
CA LEU A 272 18.32 5.11 10.26
C LEU A 272 18.26 5.63 11.73
N HIS A 273 19.43 5.89 12.36
CA HIS A 273 19.54 6.46 13.73
C HIS A 273 20.36 7.75 13.82
N ALA A 274 20.39 8.59 12.79
CA ALA A 274 20.76 9.98 13.08
C ALA A 274 19.70 10.50 14.06
N PRO A 275 20.07 10.99 15.27
CA PRO A 275 19.08 11.67 16.11
C PRO A 275 18.39 12.72 15.23
N PRO A 276 17.08 12.96 15.39
CA PRO A 276 16.45 14.06 14.69
C PRO A 276 17.27 15.31 15.05
N ILE A 277 18.11 15.75 14.11
CA ILE A 277 18.76 17.03 14.21
C ILE A 277 17.57 17.98 14.22
N LYS A 278 17.38 18.74 15.30
CA LYS A 278 16.34 19.77 15.37
C LYS A 278 16.39 20.56 14.05
N GLY A 279 15.36 20.42 13.21
CA GLY A 279 15.25 21.09 11.91
C GLY A 279 15.69 20.31 10.66
N LEU A 280 16.12 19.05 10.74
CA LEU A 280 16.62 18.29 9.56
C LEU A 280 15.85 17.01 9.20
N SER A 281 15.05 16.43 10.12
CA SER A 281 14.30 15.19 9.84
C SER A 281 13.23 15.36 8.75
N ASP A 282 12.75 16.58 8.52
CA ASP A 282 11.71 16.87 7.53
C ASP A 282 12.29 17.18 6.13
N SER A 283 13.61 17.37 6.03
CA SER A 283 14.32 17.70 4.77
C SER A 283 14.79 16.47 3.98
N VAL A 284 14.90 15.31 4.64
CA VAL A 284 15.43 14.08 4.02
C VAL A 284 14.50 13.63 2.89
N PHE A 285 13.21 13.48 3.16
CA PHE A 285 12.23 13.07 2.14
C PHE A 285 12.11 14.11 1.03
N ALA A 286 12.17 15.41 1.35
CA ALA A 286 12.09 16.49 0.36
C ALA A 286 13.20 16.42 -0.70
N THR A 287 14.35 15.81 -0.37
CA THR A 287 15.47 15.67 -1.31
C THR A 287 15.72 14.23 -1.76
N SER A 288 14.86 13.30 -1.33
CA SER A 288 14.87 11.89 -1.71
C SER A 288 14.05 11.66 -2.97
N ASN A 289 14.53 10.78 -3.85
CA ASN A 289 13.80 10.31 -5.02
C ASN A 289 13.71 8.77 -5.06
N CYS A 290 14.20 8.09 -4.04
CA CYS A 290 14.22 6.64 -3.97
C CYS A 290 14.28 6.12 -2.53
N LEU A 291 13.99 4.83 -2.37
CA LEU A 291 14.24 4.04 -1.17
C LEU A 291 15.26 2.95 -1.50
N ALA A 292 16.43 2.99 -0.86
CA ALA A 292 17.38 1.88 -0.88
C ALA A 292 16.86 0.73 -0.01
N VAL A 293 16.78 -0.47 -0.59
CA VAL A 293 16.28 -1.68 0.06
C VAL A 293 17.45 -2.46 0.63
N ILE A 294 17.56 -2.46 1.95
CA ILE A 294 18.58 -3.18 2.69
C ILE A 294 18.02 -4.53 3.14
N PRO A 295 18.63 -5.66 2.74
CA PRO A 295 18.17 -6.99 3.14
C PRO A 295 18.20 -7.19 4.66
N ALA A 296 17.26 -7.98 5.16
CA ALA A 296 17.29 -8.51 6.52
C ALA A 296 18.62 -9.23 6.80
N GLY A 297 19.17 -9.06 8.00
CA GLY A 297 20.46 -9.66 8.39
C GLY A 297 21.69 -8.80 8.09
N THR A 298 21.53 -7.69 7.34
CA THR A 298 22.65 -6.85 6.92
C THR A 298 23.18 -6.03 8.10
N LYS A 299 24.44 -6.28 8.50
CA LYS A 299 25.10 -5.54 9.58
C LYS A 299 25.71 -4.23 9.11
N GLU A 300 26.34 -4.26 7.94
CA GLU A 300 27.04 -3.15 7.35
C GLU A 300 27.09 -3.34 5.83
N LEU A 301 27.06 -2.23 5.09
CA LEU A 301 27.34 -2.18 3.67
C LEU A 301 28.41 -1.13 3.43
N GLU A 302 29.40 -1.48 2.62
CA GLU A 302 30.49 -0.59 2.30
C GLU A 302 30.15 0.32 1.11
N LYS A 303 30.90 1.40 0.98
CA LYS A 303 30.85 2.23 -0.22
C LYS A 303 31.18 1.37 -1.45
N GLY A 304 30.35 1.44 -2.47
CA GLY A 304 30.50 0.70 -3.71
C GLY A 304 29.71 -0.61 -3.77
N ASP A 305 29.20 -1.09 -2.64
CA ASP A 305 28.28 -2.24 -2.62
C ASP A 305 27.02 -1.94 -3.44
N VAL A 306 26.47 -3.00 -4.05
CA VAL A 306 25.29 -2.91 -4.90
C VAL A 306 24.05 -3.27 -4.10
N VAL A 307 23.10 -2.33 -4.03
CA VAL A 307 21.81 -2.50 -3.37
C VAL A 307 20.66 -2.40 -4.35
N GLY A 308 19.50 -2.96 -3.98
CA GLY A 308 18.25 -2.70 -4.68
C GLY A 308 17.71 -1.32 -4.30
N VAL A 309 17.15 -0.60 -5.26
CA VAL A 309 16.58 0.73 -5.08
C VAL A 309 15.19 0.78 -5.69
N MET A 310 14.21 1.17 -4.88
CA MET A 310 12.85 1.51 -5.31
C MET A 310 12.80 2.98 -5.64
N ARG A 311 12.33 3.33 -6.83
CA ARG A 311 12.18 4.71 -7.27
C ARG A 311 10.88 5.31 -6.74
N LEU A 312 10.94 6.52 -6.21
CA LEU A 312 9.76 7.30 -5.81
C LEU A 312 9.29 8.25 -6.92
N ASP A 313 10.19 8.56 -7.86
CA ASP A 313 9.94 9.45 -9.01
C ASP A 313 9.36 8.74 -10.24
N GLY A 314 9.36 7.40 -10.24
CA GLY A 314 9.15 6.58 -11.44
C GLY A 314 7.81 5.87 -11.49
N ARG A 315 6.78 6.58 -11.96
CA ARG A 315 5.50 5.97 -12.37
C ARG A 315 5.74 4.92 -13.46
N ARG A 316 5.05 3.77 -13.38
CA ARG A 316 4.56 3.08 -14.60
C ARG A 316 3.44 3.92 -15.20
N THR A 317 3.77 5.07 -15.77
CA THR A 317 2.94 5.58 -16.87
C THR A 317 3.23 4.64 -18.02
N GLY A 318 2.24 3.88 -18.49
CA GLY A 318 2.41 2.92 -19.58
C GLY A 318 3.30 3.51 -20.67
N GLY A 319 4.50 2.96 -20.78
CA GLY A 319 5.47 3.24 -21.82
C GLY A 319 5.46 2.08 -22.79
#